data_AF-A0A2H0SL16-F1
#
_entry.id   AF-A0A2H0SL16-F1
#
_cell.length_a   1.000
_cell.length_b   1.000
_cell.length_c   1.000
_cell.angle_alpha   90.00
_cell.angle_beta   90.00
_cell.angle_gamma   90.00
#
_symmetry.space_group_name_H-M   'P 1'
#
loop_
_entity.id
_entity.type
_entity.pdbx_description
1 polymer ?
#
loop_
_entity_poly.entity_id
_entity_poly.type
_entity_poly.pdbx_seq_one_letter_code
_entity_poly.pdbx_strand_id
1 'polypeptide(L)'
;MIIVMGLVLFSAWFLLKPERTEPERIQRTFQNGKEIDIEVDETITRNNWDCTDDCSGHEAGYEWAENKGITDPSDCGGNSESFIEGCEAYVNE
;
A
#
# COMPACT_ATOMS: atom_id res chain seq x y z
N MET A 1 16.43 -41.41 -27.01
CA MET A 1 16.87 -40.01 -26.72
C MET A 1 15.70 -39.08 -26.40
N ILE A 2 14.57 -39.15 -27.12
CA ILE A 2 13.39 -38.29 -26.91
C ILE A 2 12.80 -38.40 -25.48
N ILE A 3 12.71 -39.62 -24.94
CA ILE A 3 12.18 -39.86 -23.58
C ILE A 3 13.05 -39.18 -22.50
N VAL A 4 14.38 -39.23 -22.65
CA VAL A 4 15.32 -38.61 -21.72
C VAL A 4 15.24 -37.09 -21.80
N MET A 5 15.11 -36.52 -23.00
CA MET A 5 14.91 -35.07 -23.14
C MET A 5 13.57 -34.60 -22.54
N GLY A 6 12.50 -35.38 -22.67
CA GLY A 6 11.21 -35.08 -22.04
C GLY A 6 11.26 -35.06 -20.51
N LEU A 7 11.97 -36.03 -19.90
CA LEU A 7 12.18 -36.06 -18.45
C LEU A 7 13.01 -34.88 -17.96
N VAL A 8 14.07 -34.51 -18.70
CA VAL A 8 14.91 -33.34 -18.38
C VAL A 8 14.11 -32.05 -18.45
N LEU A 9 13.28 -31.87 -19.48
CA LEU A 9 12.42 -30.70 -19.62
C LEU A 9 11.34 -30.64 -18.54
N PHE A 10 10.75 -31.78 -18.16
CA PHE A 10 9.77 -31.85 -17.07
C PHE A 10 10.41 -31.54 -15.71
N SER A 11 11.60 -32.10 -15.43
CA SER A 11 12.34 -31.80 -14.21
C SER A 11 12.82 -30.34 -14.16
N ALA A 12 13.26 -29.78 -15.29
CA ALA A 12 13.68 -28.39 -15.36
C ALA A 12 12.48 -27.45 -15.16
N TRP A 13 11.33 -27.76 -15.75
CA TRP A 13 10.09 -26.99 -15.55
C TRP A 13 9.60 -27.06 -14.10
N PHE A 14 9.74 -28.22 -13.45
CA PHE A 14 9.39 -28.40 -12.03
C PHE A 14 10.34 -27.65 -11.09
N LEU A 15 11.64 -27.64 -11.38
CA LEU A 15 12.68 -27.00 -10.54
C LEU A 15 12.85 -25.49 -10.81
N LEU A 16 12.50 -25.01 -12.00
CA LEU A 16 12.54 -23.59 -12.36
C LEU A 16 11.20 -22.88 -12.12
N LYS A 17 10.19 -23.58 -11.59
CA LYS A 17 8.92 -22.94 -11.26
C LYS A 17 9.17 -22.01 -10.07
N PRO A 18 9.02 -20.68 -10.23
CA PRO A 18 9.14 -19.79 -9.10
C PRO A 18 8.04 -20.14 -8.08
N GLU A 19 8.42 -20.29 -6.82
CA GLU A 19 7.48 -20.40 -5.71
C GLU A 19 6.75 -19.06 -5.63
N ARG A 20 5.53 -19.02 -6.18
CA ARG A 20 4.67 -17.84 -6.06
C ARG A 20 4.14 -17.85 -4.63
N THR A 21 4.81 -17.13 -3.75
CA THR A 21 4.30 -16.85 -2.40
C THR A 21 2.90 -16.25 -2.55
N GLU A 22 1.89 -16.95 -2.06
CA GLU A 22 0.50 -16.50 -2.10
C GLU A 22 0.38 -15.27 -1.21
N PRO A 23 -0.12 -14.13 -1.72
CA PRO A 23 -0.23 -12.92 -0.91
C PRO A 23 -1.23 -13.17 0.23
N GLU A 24 -0.88 -12.68 1.43
CA GLU A 24 -1.73 -12.81 2.61
C GLU A 24 -3.02 -11.99 2.41
N ARG A 25 -4.16 -12.68 2.28
CA ARG A 25 -5.45 -12.05 1.99
C ARG A 25 -6.12 -11.62 3.30
N ILE A 26 -6.21 -10.32 3.56
CA ILE A 26 -6.96 -9.80 4.71
C ILE A 26 -8.45 -9.77 4.35
N GLN A 27 -9.22 -10.76 4.80
CA GLN A 27 -10.68 -10.70 4.70
C GLN A 27 -11.25 -9.80 5.80
N ARG A 28 -11.67 -8.57 5.45
CA ARG A 28 -12.45 -7.71 6.35
C ARG A 28 -13.89 -7.64 5.88
N THR A 29 -14.82 -7.96 6.77
CA THR A 29 -16.26 -7.75 6.54
C THR A 29 -16.64 -6.37 7.06
N PHE A 30 -17.05 -5.47 6.17
CA PHE A 30 -17.61 -4.18 6.55
C PHE A 30 -19.07 -4.35 7.00
N GLN A 31 -19.57 -3.49 7.90
CA GLN A 31 -20.92 -3.58 8.49
C GLN A 31 -22.05 -3.53 7.44
N ASN A 32 -21.75 -3.07 6.22
CA ASN A 32 -22.66 -3.05 5.08
C ASN A 32 -22.69 -4.36 4.26
N GLY A 33 -21.95 -5.39 4.69
CA GLY A 33 -21.93 -6.71 4.05
C GLY A 33 -21.17 -6.79 2.74
N LYS A 34 -20.39 -5.76 2.37
CA LYS A 34 -19.57 -5.77 1.16
C LYS A 34 -18.24 -6.48 1.44
N GLU A 35 -18.05 -7.64 0.83
CA GLU A 35 -16.75 -8.31 0.75
C GLU A 35 -15.87 -7.55 -0.24
N ILE A 36 -14.71 -7.08 0.22
CA ILE A 36 -13.72 -6.44 -0.65
C ILE A 36 -12.49 -7.34 -0.67
N ASP A 37 -12.29 -8.03 -1.78
CA ASP A 37 -11.02 -8.69 -2.09
C ASP A 37 -10.06 -7.61 -2.61
N ILE A 38 -9.15 -7.14 -1.76
CA ILE A 38 -8.13 -6.15 -2.12
C ILE A 38 -6.81 -6.90 -2.30
N GLU A 39 -6.27 -6.84 -3.51
CA GLU A 39 -4.87 -7.21 -3.76
C GLU A 39 -4.01 -6.11 -3.12
N VAL A 40 -3.27 -6.46 -2.07
CA VAL A 40 -2.41 -5.51 -1.35
C VAL A 40 -1.21 -5.20 -2.22
N ASP A 41 -1.37 -4.20 -3.08
CA ASP A 41 -0.27 -3.51 -3.75
C ASP A 41 0.51 -2.69 -2.70
N GLU A 42 1.82 -2.59 -2.86
CA GLU A 42 2.74 -1.89 -1.94
C GLU A 42 2.34 -0.41 -1.73
N THR A 43 1.46 0.12 -2.59
CA THR A 43 0.87 1.46 -2.50
C THR A 43 -0.16 1.62 -1.37
N ILE A 44 -0.69 0.54 -0.77
CA ILE A 44 -1.59 0.62 0.40
C ILE A 44 -0.83 1.05 1.66
N THR A 45 0.49 0.92 1.67
CA THR A 45 1.37 1.44 2.73
C THR A 45 2.17 2.61 2.22
N ARG A 46 1.51 3.75 2.01
CA ARG A 46 2.19 5.01 2.31
C ARG A 46 1.56 5.67 3.54
N ASN A 47 0.50 6.47 3.48
CA ASN A 47 0.04 7.19 4.68
C ASN A 47 -1.48 7.18 4.85
N ASN A 48 -2.10 6.00 4.83
CA ASN A 48 -3.52 5.87 5.16
C ASN A 48 -3.71 5.77 6.68
N TRP A 49 -3.46 6.87 7.40
CA TRP A 49 -3.94 7.00 8.77
C TRP A 49 -5.48 7.13 8.69
N ASP A 50 -6.17 5.99 8.77
CA ASP A 50 -7.63 5.83 8.93
C ASP A 50 -8.54 6.79 8.12
N CYS A 51 -8.22 7.05 6.85
CA CYS A 51 -9.17 7.75 5.99
C CYS A 51 -10.32 6.79 5.60
N THR A 52 -11.52 7.04 6.11
CA THR A 52 -12.69 6.19 5.85
C THR A 52 -13.56 6.65 4.67
N ASP A 53 -13.37 7.87 4.17
CA ASP A 53 -14.22 8.43 3.10
C ASP A 53 -13.47 9.44 2.20
N ASP A 54 -13.28 10.69 2.65
CA ASP A 54 -12.62 11.76 1.88
C ASP A 54 -11.22 12.08 2.42
N CYS A 55 -10.20 11.59 1.73
CA CYS A 55 -8.80 11.78 2.12
C CYS A 55 -8.23 13.11 1.62
N SER A 56 -9.03 13.95 0.95
CA SER A 56 -8.57 15.22 0.39
C SER A 56 -7.97 16.16 1.43
N GLY A 57 -8.40 16.05 2.70
CA GLY A 57 -7.81 16.80 3.80
C GLY A 57 -6.35 16.42 4.07
N HIS A 58 -6.06 15.12 4.16
CA HIS A 58 -4.69 14.63 4.38
C HIS A 58 -3.80 14.90 3.17
N GLU A 59 -4.31 14.63 1.96
CA GLU A 59 -3.56 14.87 0.72
C GLU A 59 -3.21 16.36 0.56
N ALA A 60 -4.17 17.26 0.83
CA ALA A 60 -3.92 18.70 0.82
C ALA A 60 -2.87 19.13 1.86
N GLY A 61 -2.88 18.52 3.05
CA GLY A 61 -1.87 18.76 4.10
C GLY A 61 -0.47 18.32 3.68
N TYR A 62 -0.38 17.12 3.11
CA TYR A 62 0.86 16.52 2.63
C TYR A 62 1.47 17.33 1.48
N GLU A 63 0.68 17.61 0.43
CA GLU A 63 1.12 18.41 -0.72
C GLU A 63 1.53 19.81 -0.29
N TRP A 64 0.81 20.41 0.66
CA TRP A 64 1.18 21.72 1.18
C TRP A 64 2.53 21.67 1.90
N ALA A 65 2.77 20.66 2.74
CA ALA A 65 4.02 20.48 3.47
C ALA A 65 5.21 20.26 2.52
N GLU A 66 5.03 19.43 1.49
CA GLU A 66 6.02 19.19 0.43
C GLU A 66 6.33 20.49 -0.33
N ASN A 67 5.30 21.19 -0.79
CA ASN A 67 5.48 22.44 -1.54
C ASN A 67 6.14 23.55 -0.72
N LYS A 68 5.99 23.51 0.60
CA LYS A 68 6.61 24.46 1.53
C LYS A 68 7.96 23.99 2.06
N GLY A 69 8.33 22.73 1.83
CA GLY A 69 9.54 22.12 2.36
C GLY A 69 9.54 22.11 3.89
N ILE A 70 8.39 21.79 4.50
CA ILE A 70 8.28 21.69 5.95
C ILE A 70 9.13 20.52 6.44
N THR A 71 9.92 20.74 7.49
CA THR A 71 10.84 19.73 8.04
C THR A 71 10.70 19.57 9.56
N ASP A 72 9.89 20.42 10.21
CA ASP A 72 9.58 20.32 11.63
C ASP A 72 8.07 20.11 11.78
N PRO A 73 7.61 19.06 12.49
CA PRO A 73 6.18 18.81 12.68
C PRO A 73 5.50 19.93 13.48
N SER A 74 6.24 20.73 14.24
CA SER A 74 5.72 21.92 14.94
C SER A 74 5.25 23.02 13.98
N ASP A 75 5.71 22.99 12.73
CA ASP A 75 5.26 23.89 11.65
C ASP A 75 3.99 23.38 10.95
N CYS A 76 3.55 22.14 11.26
CA CYS A 76 2.27 21.63 10.81
C CYS A 76 1.14 22.27 11.60
N GLY A 77 0.30 23.03 10.90
CA GLY A 77 -0.87 23.68 11.48
C GLY A 77 -2.00 23.76 10.46
N GLY A 78 -3.18 24.18 10.91
CA GLY A 78 -4.36 24.26 10.04
C GLY A 78 -5.66 24.32 10.83
N ASN A 79 -6.77 24.44 10.11
CA ASN A 79 -8.11 24.47 10.71
C ASN A 79 -8.80 23.09 10.71
N SER A 80 -8.18 22.07 10.12
CA SER A 80 -8.72 20.71 10.04
C SER A 80 -7.70 19.73 10.56
N GLU A 81 -8.13 18.80 11.43
CA GLU A 81 -7.27 17.72 11.94
C GLU A 81 -6.69 16.91 10.78
N SER A 82 -7.50 16.59 9.77
CA SER A 82 -7.05 15.86 8.59
C SER A 82 -5.91 16.56 7.83
N PHE A 83 -5.96 17.89 7.74
CA PHE A 83 -4.88 18.64 7.11
C PHE A 83 -3.58 18.57 7.92
N ILE A 84 -3.69 18.66 9.25
CA ILE A 84 -2.52 18.61 10.15
C ILE A 84 -1.88 17.22 10.08
N GLU A 85 -2.69 16.16 10.15
CA GLU A 85 -2.20 14.77 10.03
C GLU A 85 -1.49 14.51 8.69
N GLY A 86 -2.00 15.09 7.60
CA GLY A 86 -1.35 15.01 6.29
C GLY A 86 0.01 15.72 6.23
N CYS A 87 0.11 16.89 6.85
CA CYS A 87 1.37 17.61 6.98
C CYS A 87 2.38 16.83 7.82
N GLU A 88 1.97 16.32 8.98
CA GLU A 88 2.84 15.55 9.86
C GLU A 88 3.32 14.26 9.19
N ALA A 89 2.49 13.63 8.36
CA ALA A 89 2.89 12.47 7.58
C ALA A 89 4.08 12.78 6.67
N TYR A 90 4.07 13.90 5.93
CA TYR A 90 5.20 14.30 5.08
C TYR A 90 6.48 14.51 5.89
N VAL A 91 6.37 15.19 7.04
CA VAL A 91 7.55 15.53 7.86
C VAL A 91 8.19 14.30 8.52
N ASN A 92 7.40 13.25 8.77
CA ASN A 92 7.86 12.03 9.41
C ASN A 92 8.30 10.91 8.42
N GLU A 93 8.23 11.14 7.10
CA GLU A 93 8.81 10.25 6.07
C GLU A 93 10.34 10.37 5.97
#